data_AF-A0A965V966-F1
#
_entry.id   AF-A0A965V966-F1
#
_cell.length_a   1.000
_cell.length_b   1.000
_cell.length_c   1.000
_cell.angle_alpha   90.00
_cell.angle_beta   90.00
_cell.angle_gamma   90.00
#
_symmetry.space_group_name_H-M   'P 1'
#
loop_
_entity.id
_entity.type
_entity.pdbx_description
1 polymer ?
#
loop_
_entity_poly.entity_id
_entity_poly.type
_entity_poly.pdbx_seq_one_letter_code
_entity_poly.pdbx_strand_id
1 'polypeptide(L)'
;MTIIRTRARRATWLAMALALGACDSTQKQLLSVTLPDVIPSTVSSVEQAEALRVGALSRVRNITAGGEGAWMLGGLLTDEWKSSDTFSQRNETDQRSVQESNANVQSMLREIYRVRNSSQEALIALAAYPPASTQQYKIGTMYLAQAIAEIELAETFCNGIPLSDAARGAIVYGSPLTNADLYNLAKAHLDTAITNALPVADANAVTLKTTAQILQGRVLLNLGQHTAAATAVSAVATSYSDQIMTYSLTSGDNQIWSLNTSAKRWTVGDSMDTAGLIGNAIPFASSGDARLKITGSTLGTSAAGKGFDGATNFITNNLWARSDAAIIASGLDARLIEAEVKLKAADYAGMMTILNGLRTAP
;
A
#
# COMPACT_ATOMS: atom_id res chain seq x y z
N MET A 1 -88.44 -3.34 -2.38
CA MET A 1 -87.36 -2.74 -3.18
C MET A 1 -86.12 -2.48 -2.29
N THR A 2 -85.61 -3.52 -1.60
CA THR A 2 -84.61 -3.31 -0.50
C THR A 2 -83.53 -4.40 -0.41
N ILE A 3 -83.65 -5.50 -1.17
CA ILE A 3 -82.71 -6.65 -1.06
C ILE A 3 -81.61 -6.63 -2.15
N ILE A 4 -81.78 -5.85 -3.22
CA ILE A 4 -80.83 -5.80 -4.35
C ILE A 4 -79.65 -4.84 -4.10
N ARG A 5 -79.79 -3.85 -3.20
CA ARG A 5 -78.76 -2.82 -2.95
C ARG A 5 -77.61 -3.27 -2.03
N THR A 6 -77.75 -4.36 -1.28
CA THR A 6 -76.73 -4.86 -0.33
C THR A 6 -75.73 -5.84 -0.95
N ARG A 7 -76.08 -6.52 -2.06
CA ARG A 7 -75.16 -7.42 -2.77
C ARG A 7 -74.16 -6.68 -3.67
N ALA A 8 -74.57 -5.57 -4.28
CA ALA A 8 -73.69 -4.75 -5.13
C ALA A 8 -72.56 -4.08 -4.34
N ARG A 9 -72.81 -3.68 -3.08
CA ARG A 9 -71.80 -3.05 -2.20
C ARG A 9 -70.76 -4.05 -1.66
N ARG A 10 -71.12 -5.32 -1.44
CA ARG A 10 -70.14 -6.33 -0.95
C ARG A 10 -69.21 -6.85 -2.05
N ALA A 11 -69.67 -6.86 -3.32
CA ALA A 11 -68.84 -7.26 -4.46
C ALA A 11 -67.77 -6.20 -4.82
N THR A 12 -68.04 -4.90 -4.59
CA THR A 12 -67.07 -3.82 -4.88
C THR A 12 -65.92 -3.77 -3.88
N TRP A 13 -66.15 -4.11 -2.61
CA TRP A 13 -65.08 -4.16 -1.59
C TRP A 13 -64.15 -5.37 -1.77
N LEU A 14 -64.65 -6.50 -2.26
CA LEU A 14 -63.82 -7.69 -2.51
C LEU A 14 -62.91 -7.51 -3.75
N ALA A 15 -63.39 -6.84 -4.79
CA ALA A 15 -62.60 -6.55 -5.99
C ALA A 15 -61.49 -5.52 -5.75
N MET A 16 -61.69 -4.56 -4.83
CA MET A 16 -60.69 -3.54 -4.50
C MET A 16 -59.61 -4.06 -3.53
N ALA A 17 -59.92 -5.05 -2.69
CA ALA A 17 -58.94 -5.73 -1.84
C ALA A 17 -58.00 -6.66 -2.63
N LEU A 18 -58.49 -7.28 -3.72
CA LEU A 18 -57.68 -8.12 -4.61
C LEU A 18 -56.70 -7.31 -5.49
N ALA A 19 -57.01 -6.04 -5.78
CA ALA A 19 -56.12 -5.16 -6.55
C ALA A 19 -54.92 -4.66 -5.73
N LEU A 20 -55.10 -4.45 -4.41
CA LEU A 20 -54.02 -3.99 -3.53
C LEU A 20 -52.98 -5.07 -3.20
N GLY A 21 -53.38 -6.35 -3.13
CA GLY A 21 -52.46 -7.48 -2.92
C GLY A 21 -51.65 -7.85 -4.16
N ALA A 22 -52.18 -7.58 -5.36
CA ALA A 22 -51.49 -7.86 -6.62
C ALA A 22 -50.39 -6.84 -6.94
N CYS A 23 -50.56 -5.57 -6.54
CA CYS A 23 -49.55 -4.53 -6.75
C CYS A 23 -48.29 -4.71 -5.89
N ASP A 24 -48.40 -5.20 -4.65
CA ASP A 24 -47.23 -5.43 -3.80
C ASP A 24 -46.38 -6.62 -4.32
N SER A 25 -47.03 -7.67 -4.81
CA SER A 25 -46.35 -8.83 -5.40
C SER A 25 -45.68 -8.53 -6.74
N THR A 26 -46.36 -7.79 -7.63
CA THR A 26 -45.78 -7.43 -8.94
C THR A 26 -44.72 -6.35 -8.80
N GLN A 27 -44.89 -5.36 -7.92
CA GLN A 27 -43.85 -4.37 -7.64
C GLN A 27 -42.62 -5.03 -7.01
N LYS A 28 -42.79 -5.98 -6.08
CA LYS A 28 -41.67 -6.76 -5.54
C LYS A 28 -41.00 -7.64 -6.58
N GLN A 29 -41.73 -8.26 -7.51
CA GLN A 29 -41.12 -9.08 -8.58
C GLN A 29 -40.46 -8.25 -9.70
N LEU A 30 -41.03 -7.09 -10.06
CA LEU A 30 -40.49 -6.18 -11.08
C LEU A 30 -39.31 -5.36 -10.56
N LEU A 31 -39.25 -5.10 -9.23
CA LEU A 31 -38.13 -4.43 -8.58
C LEU A 31 -37.16 -5.39 -7.86
N SER A 32 -37.52 -6.68 -7.69
CA SER A 32 -36.58 -7.72 -7.29
C SER A 32 -35.75 -8.11 -8.49
N VAL A 33 -34.83 -7.22 -8.85
CA VAL A 33 -33.63 -7.68 -9.51
C VAL A 33 -32.88 -8.47 -8.45
N THR A 34 -32.88 -9.80 -8.56
CA THR A 34 -31.85 -10.61 -7.89
C THR A 34 -30.55 -10.19 -8.54
N LEU A 35 -29.90 -9.16 -8.00
CA LEU A 35 -28.58 -8.76 -8.42
C LEU A 35 -27.67 -9.93 -8.04
N PRO A 36 -27.11 -10.70 -8.99
CA PRO A 36 -26.10 -11.70 -8.68
C PRO A 36 -24.84 -11.07 -8.05
N ASP A 37 -24.78 -9.73 -8.00
CA ASP A 37 -23.71 -8.90 -7.45
C ASP A 37 -23.91 -8.46 -5.99
N VAL A 38 -24.95 -8.92 -5.26
CA VAL A 38 -24.97 -8.69 -3.81
C VAL A 38 -23.95 -9.62 -3.17
N ILE A 39 -22.73 -9.11 -2.96
CA ILE A 39 -21.74 -9.75 -2.10
C ILE A 39 -22.42 -9.99 -0.75
N PRO A 40 -22.60 -11.25 -0.31
CA PRO A 40 -23.26 -11.53 0.95
C PRO A 40 -22.57 -10.79 2.09
N SER A 41 -23.35 -10.23 3.02
CA SER A 41 -22.82 -9.52 4.19
C SER A 41 -22.04 -10.42 5.15
N THR A 42 -22.05 -11.73 4.90
CA THR A 42 -21.37 -12.76 5.68
C THR A 42 -20.57 -13.67 4.76
N VAL A 43 -19.30 -13.87 5.11
CA VAL A 43 -18.46 -14.90 4.47
C VAL A 43 -19.03 -16.27 4.84
N SER A 44 -19.28 -17.08 3.82
CA SER A 44 -19.94 -18.38 3.94
C SER A 44 -19.24 -19.48 3.14
N SER A 45 -18.21 -19.14 2.36
CA SER A 45 -17.48 -20.09 1.51
C SER A 45 -15.98 -19.81 1.45
N VAL A 46 -15.22 -20.79 0.96
CA VAL A 46 -13.77 -20.70 0.74
C VAL A 46 -13.43 -19.62 -0.29
N GLU A 47 -14.26 -19.48 -1.33
CA GLU A 47 -14.09 -18.47 -2.39
C GLU A 47 -14.29 -17.06 -1.84
N GLN A 48 -15.26 -16.87 -0.93
CA GLN A 48 -15.51 -15.59 -0.29
C GLN A 48 -14.39 -15.22 0.69
N ALA A 49 -13.82 -16.19 1.41
CA ALA A 49 -12.64 -15.96 2.25
C ALA A 49 -11.41 -15.58 1.40
N GLU A 50 -11.24 -16.21 0.24
CA GLU A 50 -10.20 -15.83 -0.71
C GLU A 50 -10.41 -14.43 -1.28
N ALA A 51 -11.65 -14.05 -1.59
CA ALA A 51 -11.97 -12.71 -2.08
C ALA A 51 -11.61 -11.63 -1.04
N LEU A 52 -11.86 -11.88 0.25
CA LEU A 52 -11.41 -10.97 1.32
C LEU A 52 -9.89 -10.84 1.37
N ARG A 53 -9.17 -11.96 1.24
CA ARG A 53 -7.69 -11.97 1.20
C ARG A 53 -7.17 -11.11 0.04
N VAL A 54 -7.73 -11.29 -1.16
CA VAL A 54 -7.36 -10.49 -2.34
C VAL A 54 -7.72 -9.01 -2.14
N GLY A 55 -8.85 -8.72 -1.52
CA GLY A 55 -9.23 -7.35 -1.14
C GLY A 55 -8.24 -6.70 -0.18
N ALA A 56 -7.75 -7.44 0.82
CA ALA A 56 -6.72 -6.96 1.75
C ALA A 56 -5.39 -6.69 1.02
N LEU A 57 -4.96 -7.57 0.11
CA LEU A 57 -3.75 -7.34 -0.72
C LEU A 57 -3.90 -6.13 -1.65
N SER A 58 -5.08 -5.89 -2.21
CA SER A 58 -5.35 -4.69 -3.00
C SER A 58 -5.16 -3.41 -2.17
N ARG A 59 -5.44 -3.45 -0.87
CA ARG A 59 -5.17 -2.32 0.04
C ARG A 59 -3.68 -2.15 0.32
N VAL A 60 -2.90 -3.23 0.43
CA VAL A 60 -1.43 -3.15 0.51
C VAL A 60 -0.88 -2.40 -0.70
N ARG A 61 -1.38 -2.74 -1.90
CA ARG A 61 -1.02 -2.00 -3.12
C ARG A 61 -1.34 -0.51 -3.02
N ASN A 62 -2.42 -0.10 -2.35
CA ASN A 62 -2.78 1.31 -2.24
C ASN A 62 -1.88 2.11 -1.28
N ILE A 63 -1.37 1.51 -0.21
CA ILE A 63 -0.50 2.21 0.77
C ILE A 63 0.93 2.38 0.26
N THR A 64 1.30 1.62 -0.77
CA THR A 64 2.59 1.69 -1.45
C THR A 64 2.52 2.58 -2.70
N ALA A 65 2.39 2.00 -3.91
CA ALA A 65 2.46 2.70 -5.20
C ALA A 65 1.15 2.70 -5.99
N GLY A 66 0.02 2.25 -5.42
CA GLY A 66 -1.31 2.31 -6.05
C GLY A 66 -2.14 3.51 -5.61
N GLY A 67 -1.78 4.12 -4.48
CA GLY A 67 -2.28 5.40 -4.00
C GLY A 67 -1.14 6.39 -3.79
N GLU A 68 -1.47 7.60 -3.36
CA GLU A 68 -0.48 8.56 -2.87
C GLU A 68 -0.16 8.23 -1.40
N GLY A 69 0.57 7.13 -1.22
CA GLY A 69 0.90 6.53 0.06
C GLY A 69 2.17 7.09 0.71
N ALA A 70 2.63 6.42 1.76
CA ALA A 70 3.78 6.84 2.56
C ALA A 70 5.08 6.87 1.75
N TRP A 71 5.21 6.02 0.74
CA TRP A 71 6.41 5.96 -0.09
C TRP A 71 6.58 7.22 -0.92
N MET A 72 5.50 7.64 -1.56
CA MET A 72 5.49 8.84 -2.37
C MET A 72 5.63 10.06 -1.47
N LEU A 73 4.74 10.22 -0.48
CA LEU A 73 4.74 11.39 0.39
C LEU A 73 6.04 11.51 1.21
N GLY A 74 6.65 10.38 1.58
CA GLY A 74 7.98 10.33 2.19
C GLY A 74 9.05 10.89 1.26
N GLY A 75 9.09 10.46 -0.01
CA GLY A 75 10.03 10.98 -1.01
C GLY A 75 9.83 12.47 -1.33
N LEU A 76 8.61 12.99 -1.17
CA LEU A 76 8.30 14.43 -1.29
C LEU A 76 8.66 15.21 -0.02
N LEU A 77 8.52 14.60 1.16
CA LEU A 77 8.94 15.19 2.44
C LEU A 77 10.48 15.25 2.55
N THR A 78 11.18 14.31 1.91
CA THR A 78 12.63 14.33 1.72
C THR A 78 12.97 15.15 0.47
N ASP A 79 13.85 14.66 -0.40
CA ASP A 79 14.43 15.39 -1.52
C ASP A 79 14.44 14.56 -2.82
N GLU A 80 13.81 13.38 -2.82
CA GLU A 80 13.68 12.54 -4.03
C GLU A 80 12.74 13.19 -5.05
N TRP A 81 11.67 13.80 -4.55
CA TRP A 81 10.67 14.50 -5.33
C TRP A 81 10.57 15.95 -4.89
N LYS A 82 10.12 16.77 -5.83
CA LYS A 82 9.69 18.14 -5.62
C LYS A 82 8.29 18.31 -6.15
N SER A 83 7.47 19.13 -5.49
CA SER A 83 6.14 19.42 -5.97
C SER A 83 6.20 20.40 -7.14
N SER A 84 5.46 20.08 -8.20
CA SER A 84 5.17 20.99 -9.31
C SER A 84 3.66 21.14 -9.47
N ASP A 85 2.94 21.13 -8.35
CA ASP A 85 1.49 21.09 -8.27
C ASP A 85 0.90 22.42 -7.75
N THR A 86 -0.39 22.61 -7.99
CA THR A 86 -1.18 23.75 -7.50
C THR A 86 -1.95 23.42 -6.21
N PHE A 87 -1.98 22.15 -5.81
CA PHE A 87 -2.72 21.67 -4.66
C PHE A 87 -1.89 21.86 -3.39
N SER A 88 -2.44 22.60 -2.42
CA SER A 88 -1.70 22.98 -1.21
C SER A 88 -1.19 21.77 -0.43
N GLN A 89 -1.94 20.66 -0.41
CA GLN A 89 -1.61 19.50 0.39
C GLN A 89 -0.26 18.86 0.03
N ARG A 90 0.12 18.87 -1.26
CA ARG A 90 1.44 18.37 -1.69
C ARG A 90 2.53 19.40 -1.43
N ASN A 91 2.23 20.66 -1.69
CA ASN A 91 3.16 21.77 -1.43
C ASN A 91 3.49 21.87 0.06
N GLU A 92 2.53 21.66 0.96
CA GLU A 92 2.73 21.58 2.40
C GLU A 92 3.71 20.46 2.78
N THR A 93 3.60 19.27 2.16
CA THR A 93 4.53 18.15 2.39
C THR A 93 5.94 18.49 1.92
N ASP A 94 6.08 19.00 0.69
CA ASP A 94 7.37 19.43 0.12
C ASP A 94 8.04 20.55 0.95
N GLN A 95 7.23 21.51 1.40
CA GLN A 95 7.66 22.59 2.29
C GLN A 95 7.84 22.17 3.75
N ARG A 96 7.56 20.91 4.10
CA ARG A 96 7.62 20.37 5.48
C ARG A 96 6.78 21.18 6.47
N SER A 97 5.64 21.67 6.00
CA SER A 97 4.67 22.49 6.75
C SER A 97 3.29 21.83 6.81
N VAL A 98 3.26 20.50 6.81
CA VAL A 98 2.07 19.65 6.82
C VAL A 98 1.11 20.06 7.94
N GLN A 99 -0.11 20.42 7.56
CA GLN A 99 -1.18 20.70 8.50
C GLN A 99 -1.90 19.41 8.93
N GLU A 100 -2.47 19.39 10.14
CA GLU A 100 -3.28 18.23 10.59
C GLU A 100 -4.49 17.96 9.68
N SER A 101 -5.02 19.00 9.04
CA SER A 101 -6.12 18.91 8.07
C SER A 101 -5.70 18.46 6.67
N ASN A 102 -4.43 18.11 6.45
CA ASN A 102 -3.92 17.71 5.15
C ASN A 102 -4.58 16.39 4.70
N ALA A 103 -5.45 16.50 3.69
CA ALA A 103 -6.29 15.38 3.24
C ALA A 103 -5.49 14.22 2.64
N ASN A 104 -4.30 14.47 2.07
CA ASN A 104 -3.43 13.42 1.53
C ASN A 104 -2.86 12.58 2.67
N VAL A 105 -2.29 13.23 3.70
CA VAL A 105 -1.72 12.56 4.88
C VAL A 105 -2.79 11.84 5.69
N GLN A 106 -3.96 12.47 5.92
CA GLN A 106 -5.08 11.79 6.59
C GLN A 106 -5.57 10.57 5.82
N SER A 107 -5.60 10.64 4.49
CA SER A 107 -6.02 9.52 3.65
C SER A 107 -5.00 8.39 3.67
N MET A 108 -3.72 8.71 3.55
CA MET A 108 -2.62 7.76 3.71
C MET A 108 -2.72 7.02 5.05
N LEU A 109 -2.81 7.75 6.17
CA LEU A 109 -2.93 7.15 7.50
C LEU A 109 -4.13 6.18 7.60
N ARG A 110 -5.29 6.60 7.09
CA ARG A 110 -6.50 5.78 7.10
C ARG A 110 -6.34 4.50 6.28
N GLU A 111 -5.70 4.57 5.11
CA GLU A 111 -5.48 3.38 4.27
C GLU A 111 -4.50 2.40 4.94
N ILE A 112 -3.47 2.88 5.66
CA ILE A 112 -2.56 2.02 6.41
C ILE A 112 -3.32 1.24 7.50
N TYR A 113 -4.19 1.90 8.28
CA TYR A 113 -5.05 1.21 9.25
C TYR A 113 -6.03 0.22 8.59
N ARG A 114 -6.57 0.56 7.41
CA ARG A 114 -7.46 -0.34 6.66
C ARG A 114 -6.78 -1.62 6.23
N VAL A 115 -5.49 -1.58 5.87
CA VAL A 115 -4.71 -2.80 5.59
C VAL A 115 -4.74 -3.70 6.81
N ARG A 116 -4.32 -3.21 7.99
CA ARG A 116 -4.30 -4.02 9.23
C ARG A 116 -5.65 -4.68 9.53
N ASN A 117 -6.72 -3.89 9.48
CA ASN A 117 -8.07 -4.38 9.80
C ASN A 117 -8.55 -5.40 8.76
N SER A 118 -8.41 -5.10 7.47
CA SER A 118 -8.84 -6.02 6.39
C SER A 118 -8.05 -7.32 6.35
N SER A 119 -6.75 -7.28 6.67
CA SER A 119 -5.93 -8.49 6.80
C SER A 119 -6.38 -9.34 7.98
N GLN A 120 -6.78 -8.72 9.10
CA GLN A 120 -7.32 -9.43 10.25
C GLN A 120 -8.69 -10.08 9.95
N GLU A 121 -9.57 -9.37 9.23
CA GLU A 121 -10.85 -9.92 8.74
C GLU A 121 -10.63 -11.12 7.82
N ALA A 122 -9.69 -11.00 6.88
CA ALA A 122 -9.31 -12.07 5.98
C ALA A 122 -8.73 -13.28 6.74
N LEU A 123 -7.90 -13.07 7.78
CA LEU A 123 -7.39 -14.16 8.63
C LEU A 123 -8.52 -14.92 9.33
N ILE A 124 -9.50 -14.21 9.88
CA ILE A 124 -10.68 -14.82 10.52
C ILE A 124 -11.47 -15.66 9.51
N ALA A 125 -11.68 -15.12 8.32
CA ALA A 125 -12.39 -15.80 7.23
C ALA A 125 -11.63 -17.04 6.72
N LEU A 126 -10.32 -16.95 6.51
CA LEU A 126 -9.47 -18.06 6.07
C LEU A 126 -9.38 -19.17 7.11
N ALA A 127 -9.48 -18.83 8.40
CA ALA A 127 -9.53 -19.83 9.48
C ALA A 127 -10.89 -20.55 9.53
N ALA A 128 -11.99 -19.83 9.27
CA ALA A 128 -13.33 -20.42 9.23
C ALA A 128 -13.59 -21.25 7.96
N TYR A 129 -12.99 -20.86 6.83
CA TYR A 129 -13.16 -21.49 5.52
C TYR A 129 -11.80 -21.83 4.89
N PRO A 130 -11.11 -22.86 5.42
CA PRO A 130 -9.76 -23.22 4.99
C PRO A 130 -9.70 -23.71 3.54
N PRO A 131 -8.87 -23.12 2.65
CA PRO A 131 -8.63 -23.65 1.31
C PRO A 131 -7.70 -24.88 1.35
N ALA A 132 -7.96 -25.90 0.53
CA ALA A 132 -7.37 -27.23 0.71
C ALA A 132 -5.81 -27.29 0.73
N SER A 133 -5.10 -26.69 -0.23
CA SER A 133 -3.66 -26.96 -0.45
C SER A 133 -2.71 -25.77 -0.29
N THR A 134 -3.22 -24.53 -0.22
CA THR A 134 -2.41 -23.29 -0.14
C THR A 134 -2.75 -22.42 1.07
N GLN A 135 -3.44 -22.99 2.06
CA GLN A 135 -3.90 -22.25 3.24
C GLN A 135 -2.79 -21.56 4.00
N GLN A 136 -1.65 -22.22 4.23
CA GLN A 136 -0.56 -21.62 5.00
C GLN A 136 0.01 -20.40 4.29
N TYR A 137 0.40 -20.52 3.01
CA TYR A 137 0.87 -19.38 2.23
C TYR A 137 -0.12 -18.20 2.28
N LYS A 138 -1.42 -18.47 2.09
CA LYS A 138 -2.47 -17.44 2.14
C LYS A 138 -2.57 -16.76 3.51
N ILE A 139 -2.50 -17.51 4.60
CA ILE A 139 -2.43 -16.96 5.96
C ILE A 139 -1.17 -16.11 6.13
N GLY A 140 -0.02 -16.62 5.66
CA GLY A 140 1.26 -15.90 5.72
C GLY A 140 1.22 -14.57 4.98
N THR A 141 0.55 -14.49 3.83
CA THR A 141 0.38 -13.21 3.10
C THR A 141 -0.41 -12.15 3.88
N MET A 142 -1.33 -12.56 4.76
CA MET A 142 -2.07 -11.62 5.60
C MET A 142 -1.24 -11.09 6.76
N TYR A 143 -0.39 -11.93 7.36
CA TYR A 143 0.58 -11.46 8.35
C TYR A 143 1.64 -10.55 7.72
N LEU A 144 2.09 -10.85 6.50
CA LEU A 144 2.97 -9.94 5.75
C LEU A 144 2.30 -8.58 5.53
N ALA A 145 1.02 -8.56 5.12
CA ALA A 145 0.26 -7.33 4.92
C ALA A 145 0.12 -6.50 6.22
N GLN A 146 -0.15 -7.16 7.36
CA GLN A 146 -0.17 -6.49 8.67
C GLN A 146 1.19 -5.89 9.02
N ALA A 147 2.28 -6.64 8.82
CA ALA A 147 3.63 -6.17 9.08
C ALA A 147 4.02 -4.96 8.22
N ILE A 148 3.68 -4.96 6.92
CA ILE A 148 3.96 -3.82 6.03
C ILE A 148 3.27 -2.56 6.56
N ALA A 149 1.98 -2.66 6.93
CA ALA A 149 1.26 -1.52 7.48
C ALA A 149 1.83 -1.02 8.81
N GLU A 150 2.30 -1.93 9.67
CA GLU A 150 2.91 -1.57 10.96
C GLU A 150 4.29 -0.92 10.78
N ILE A 151 5.09 -1.39 9.83
CA ILE A 151 6.36 -0.77 9.45
C ILE A 151 6.11 0.65 8.95
N GLU A 152 5.17 0.84 8.01
CA GLU A 152 4.85 2.16 7.47
C GLU A 152 4.37 3.13 8.56
N LEU A 153 3.54 2.67 9.50
CA LEU A 153 3.15 3.48 10.65
C LEU A 153 4.35 3.89 11.50
N ALA A 154 5.24 2.95 11.84
CA ALA A 154 6.39 3.18 12.70
C ALA A 154 7.46 4.09 12.05
N GLU A 155 7.54 4.10 10.73
CA GLU A 155 8.48 4.92 9.96
C GLU A 155 7.95 6.32 9.68
N THR A 156 6.64 6.44 9.44
CA THR A 156 6.03 7.69 8.98
C THR A 156 5.59 8.58 10.14
N PHE A 157 5.19 7.99 11.27
CA PHE A 157 4.60 8.71 12.40
C PHE A 157 5.44 8.59 13.68
N CYS A 158 5.33 9.62 14.52
CA CYS A 158 5.98 9.65 15.83
C CYS A 158 5.34 8.64 16.80
N ASN A 159 6.04 8.37 17.90
CA ASN A 159 5.58 7.51 18.99
C ASN A 159 4.16 7.82 19.46
N GLY A 160 3.44 6.77 19.89
CA GLY A 160 2.08 6.88 20.43
C GLY A 160 1.00 6.46 19.44
N ILE A 161 1.30 5.50 18.56
CA ILE A 161 0.40 5.05 17.50
C ILE A 161 -0.61 4.06 18.11
N PRO A 162 -1.92 4.37 18.15
CA PRO A 162 -2.91 3.43 18.67
C PRO A 162 -3.25 2.39 17.60
N LEU A 163 -3.29 1.11 17.95
CA LEU A 163 -3.72 0.04 17.04
C LEU A 163 -5.10 -0.48 17.44
N SER A 164 -6.15 0.14 16.93
CA SER A 164 -7.52 -0.36 17.13
C SER A 164 -7.84 -1.50 16.17
N ASP A 165 -8.69 -2.43 16.60
CA ASP A 165 -9.19 -3.55 15.81
C ASP A 165 -10.71 -3.44 15.65
N ALA A 166 -11.21 -3.55 14.42
CA ALA A 166 -12.64 -3.59 14.12
C ALA A 166 -13.03 -4.85 13.34
N ALA A 167 -12.12 -5.82 13.18
CA ALA A 167 -12.29 -6.97 12.30
C ALA A 167 -13.41 -7.93 12.73
N ARG A 168 -13.89 -7.80 13.97
CA ARG A 168 -15.00 -8.60 14.54
C ARG A 168 -16.31 -7.82 14.64
N GLY A 169 -16.42 -6.69 13.94
CA GLY A 169 -17.62 -5.85 13.88
C GLY A 169 -17.79 -4.86 15.04
N ALA A 170 -17.20 -5.13 16.20
CA ALA A 170 -17.08 -4.17 17.29
C ALA A 170 -15.67 -3.54 17.30
N ILE A 171 -15.60 -2.23 17.55
CA ILE A 171 -14.32 -1.52 17.68
C ILE A 171 -13.72 -1.83 19.05
N VAL A 172 -12.54 -2.43 19.03
CA VAL A 172 -11.65 -2.60 20.18
C VAL A 172 -10.56 -1.55 20.08
N TYR A 173 -10.62 -0.54 20.95
CA TYR A 173 -9.61 0.51 20.98
C TYR A 173 -8.29 -0.02 21.52
N GLY A 174 -7.21 0.19 20.77
CA GLY A 174 -5.87 -0.15 21.20
C GLY A 174 -5.20 0.98 21.99
N SER A 175 -4.33 0.61 22.92
CA SER A 175 -3.46 1.57 23.60
C SER A 175 -2.42 2.14 22.62
N PRO A 176 -1.98 3.40 22.81
CA PRO A 176 -0.85 3.97 22.07
C PRO A 176 0.41 3.13 22.27
N LEU A 177 1.07 2.75 21.17
CA LEU A 177 2.33 2.00 21.16
C LEU A 177 3.51 2.92 20.84
N THR A 178 4.69 2.60 21.37
CA THR A 178 5.94 3.20 20.88
C THR A 178 6.30 2.63 19.51
N ASN A 179 7.13 3.33 18.74
CA ASN A 179 7.63 2.84 17.45
C ASN A 179 8.44 1.55 17.64
N ALA A 180 9.18 1.41 18.75
CA ALA A 180 9.91 0.19 19.08
C ALA A 180 8.95 -1.00 19.34
N ASP A 181 7.86 -0.78 20.07
CA ASP A 181 6.83 -1.82 20.28
C ASP A 181 6.14 -2.20 18.98
N LEU A 182 5.88 -1.20 18.11
CA LEU A 182 5.27 -1.42 16.80
C LEU A 182 6.20 -2.22 15.86
N TYR A 183 7.50 -1.92 15.86
CA TYR A 183 8.50 -2.72 15.15
C TYR A 183 8.59 -4.15 15.70
N ASN A 184 8.53 -4.35 17.01
CA ASN A 184 8.50 -5.69 17.60
C ASN A 184 7.24 -6.47 17.20
N LEU A 185 6.08 -5.80 17.12
CA LEU A 185 4.84 -6.40 16.63
C LEU A 185 4.97 -6.78 15.14
N ALA A 186 5.46 -5.87 14.30
CA ALA A 186 5.71 -6.13 12.89
C ALA A 186 6.66 -7.32 12.71
N LYS A 187 7.72 -7.40 13.51
CA LYS A 187 8.63 -8.55 13.53
C LYS A 187 7.91 -9.86 13.85
N ALA A 188 7.03 -9.87 14.85
CA ALA A 188 6.28 -11.07 15.21
C ALA A 188 5.34 -11.54 14.08
N HIS A 189 4.72 -10.59 13.36
CA HIS A 189 3.94 -10.89 12.16
C HIS A 189 4.82 -11.42 11.03
N LEU A 190 6.01 -10.86 10.80
CA LEU A 190 6.97 -11.38 9.82
C LEU A 190 7.46 -12.79 10.16
N ASP A 191 7.77 -13.07 11.43
CA ASP A 191 8.14 -14.41 11.90
C ASP A 191 7.03 -15.43 11.62
N THR A 192 5.77 -15.01 11.80
CA THR A 192 4.59 -15.83 11.51
C THR A 192 4.41 -16.03 10.00
N ALA A 193 4.63 -14.98 9.19
CA ALA A 193 4.57 -15.05 7.73
C ALA A 193 5.62 -16.02 7.17
N ILE A 194 6.86 -15.96 7.69
CA ILE A 194 7.96 -16.87 7.32
C ILE A 194 7.61 -18.32 7.67
N THR A 195 7.06 -18.55 8.86
CA THR A 195 6.63 -19.90 9.30
C THR A 195 5.52 -20.46 8.40
N ASN A 196 4.65 -19.60 7.90
CA ASN A 196 3.53 -19.95 7.02
C ASN A 196 3.89 -19.95 5.53
N ALA A 197 5.16 -19.73 5.16
CA ALA A 197 5.63 -19.81 3.79
C ALA A 197 5.75 -21.27 3.32
N LEU A 198 4.60 -21.94 3.19
CA LEU A 198 4.45 -23.33 2.83
C LEU A 198 3.46 -23.51 1.67
N PRO A 199 3.69 -24.52 0.80
CA PRO A 199 4.82 -25.46 0.82
C PRO A 199 6.12 -24.83 0.27
N VAL A 200 7.28 -25.23 0.82
CA VAL A 200 8.58 -24.58 0.54
C VAL A 200 9.06 -24.65 -0.93
N ALA A 201 8.49 -25.55 -1.73
CA ALA A 201 8.80 -25.68 -3.15
C ALA A 201 7.94 -24.75 -4.04
N ASP A 202 6.89 -24.14 -3.50
CA ASP A 202 6.05 -23.20 -4.24
C ASP A 202 6.75 -21.85 -4.41
N ALA A 203 6.76 -21.32 -5.63
CA ALA A 203 7.42 -20.06 -5.94
C ALA A 203 6.85 -18.88 -5.15
N ASN A 204 5.53 -18.85 -4.90
CA ASN A 204 4.93 -17.77 -4.11
C ASN A 204 5.31 -17.89 -2.64
N ALA A 205 5.37 -19.11 -2.09
CA ALA A 205 5.87 -19.33 -0.74
C ALA A 205 7.34 -18.88 -0.59
N VAL A 206 8.20 -19.15 -1.57
CA VAL A 206 9.59 -18.65 -1.59
C VAL A 206 9.62 -17.13 -1.65
N THR A 207 8.78 -16.51 -2.49
CA THR A 207 8.66 -15.04 -2.55
C THR A 207 8.21 -14.46 -1.21
N LEU A 208 7.12 -14.98 -0.61
CA LEU A 208 6.64 -14.54 0.71
C LEU A 208 7.74 -14.62 1.77
N LYS A 209 8.44 -15.76 1.84
CA LYS A 209 9.54 -15.94 2.80
C LYS A 209 10.63 -14.91 2.58
N THR A 210 11.06 -14.72 1.35
CA THR A 210 12.20 -13.85 1.01
C THR A 210 11.86 -12.38 1.24
N THR A 211 10.67 -11.91 0.82
CA THR A 211 10.17 -10.57 1.15
C THR A 211 10.11 -10.37 2.66
N ALA A 212 9.55 -11.33 3.41
CA ALA A 212 9.43 -11.22 4.86
C ALA A 212 10.80 -11.19 5.56
N GLN A 213 11.80 -11.91 5.06
CA GLN A 213 13.17 -11.88 5.58
C GLN A 213 13.85 -10.51 5.38
N ILE A 214 13.65 -9.88 4.21
CA ILE A 214 14.19 -8.54 3.94
C ILE A 214 13.53 -7.50 4.84
N LEU A 215 12.20 -7.53 4.97
CA LEU A 215 11.48 -6.64 5.88
C LEU A 215 11.86 -6.89 7.35
N GLN A 216 12.13 -8.14 7.73
CA GLN A 216 12.63 -8.47 9.07
C GLN A 216 14.01 -7.84 9.28
N GLY A 217 14.90 -7.88 8.28
CA GLY A 217 16.19 -7.18 8.30
C GLY A 217 16.03 -5.68 8.53
N ARG A 218 15.10 -5.02 7.81
CA ARG A 218 14.78 -3.60 7.97
C ARG A 218 14.26 -3.26 9.37
N VAL A 219 13.31 -4.05 9.88
CA VAL A 219 12.77 -3.89 11.24
C VAL A 219 13.86 -4.05 12.30
N LEU A 220 14.71 -5.07 12.16
CA LEU A 220 15.81 -5.31 13.10
C LEU A 220 16.85 -4.18 13.06
N LEU A 221 17.10 -3.60 11.89
CA LEU A 221 17.98 -2.45 11.72
C LEU A 221 17.41 -1.21 12.44
N ASN A 222 16.11 -0.93 12.27
CA ASN A 222 15.41 0.16 12.98
C ASN A 222 15.41 -0.05 14.51
N LEU A 223 15.44 -1.30 14.98
CA LEU A 223 15.57 -1.66 16.39
C LEU A 223 17.04 -1.64 16.90
N GLY A 224 18.01 -1.33 16.05
CA GLY A 224 19.44 -1.34 16.38
C GLY A 224 20.05 -2.74 16.54
N GLN A 225 19.36 -3.79 16.10
CA GLN A 225 19.78 -5.19 16.20
C GLN A 225 20.59 -5.62 14.97
N HIS A 226 21.72 -4.95 14.72
CA HIS A 226 22.53 -5.07 13.50
C HIS A 226 22.94 -6.51 13.14
N THR A 227 23.43 -7.29 14.10
CA THR A 227 23.84 -8.70 13.84
C THR A 227 22.66 -9.57 13.42
N ALA A 228 21.49 -9.38 14.05
CA ALA A 228 20.28 -10.09 13.70
C ALA A 228 19.77 -9.65 12.31
N ALA A 229 19.87 -8.35 11.99
CA ALA A 229 19.49 -7.82 10.69
C ALA A 229 20.32 -8.45 9.55
N ALA A 230 21.65 -8.52 9.70
CA ALA A 230 22.50 -9.20 8.73
C ALA A 230 22.17 -10.70 8.59
N THR A 231 21.85 -11.36 9.70
CA THR A 231 21.46 -12.79 9.69
C THR A 231 20.14 -13.02 8.95
N ALA A 232 19.16 -12.11 9.11
CA ALA A 232 17.87 -12.22 8.45
C ALA A 232 18.00 -12.22 6.91
N VAL A 233 18.93 -11.45 6.37
CA VAL A 233 19.08 -11.23 4.92
C VAL A 233 20.20 -12.03 4.26
N SER A 234 20.99 -12.80 5.01
CA SER A 234 22.20 -13.46 4.49
C SER A 234 21.94 -14.48 3.37
N ALA A 235 20.74 -15.06 3.32
CA ALA A 235 20.33 -16.02 2.30
C ALA A 235 19.67 -15.35 1.07
N VAL A 236 19.46 -14.04 1.08
CA VAL A 236 18.78 -13.31 0.00
C VAL A 236 19.76 -13.09 -1.15
N ALA A 237 19.41 -13.57 -2.33
CA ALA A 237 20.17 -13.33 -3.55
C ALA A 237 20.10 -11.85 -3.95
N THR A 238 21.22 -11.26 -4.40
CA THR A 238 21.25 -9.85 -4.83
C THR A 238 20.28 -9.55 -5.98
N SER A 239 20.02 -10.52 -6.86
CA SER A 239 19.09 -10.39 -7.99
C SER A 239 17.61 -10.54 -7.61
N TYR A 240 17.29 -10.79 -6.34
CA TYR A 240 15.91 -10.95 -5.89
C TYR A 240 15.13 -9.63 -6.03
N SER A 241 13.88 -9.73 -6.47
CA SER A 241 12.95 -8.60 -6.57
C SER A 241 11.53 -9.12 -6.45
N ASP A 242 10.77 -8.62 -5.48
CA ASP A 242 9.41 -9.08 -5.25
C ASP A 242 8.41 -8.38 -6.19
N GLN A 243 7.96 -9.10 -7.21
CA GLN A 243 6.94 -8.61 -8.15
C GLN A 243 5.53 -8.80 -7.58
N ILE A 244 5.32 -8.47 -6.29
CA ILE A 244 4.07 -8.74 -5.56
C ILE A 244 3.03 -7.65 -5.73
N MET A 245 3.43 -6.42 -6.08
CA MET A 245 2.52 -5.30 -6.34
C MET A 245 2.45 -5.01 -7.83
N THR A 246 1.46 -5.60 -8.48
CA THR A 246 1.29 -5.49 -9.94
C THR A 246 0.17 -4.52 -10.31
N TYR A 247 0.30 -3.94 -11.49
CA TYR A 247 -0.60 -2.93 -12.04
C TYR A 247 -1.04 -3.33 -13.45
N SER A 248 -2.21 -2.85 -13.85
CA SER A 248 -2.75 -3.07 -15.19
C SER A 248 -3.80 -2.01 -15.50
N LEU A 249 -4.07 -1.81 -16.78
CA LEU A 249 -5.10 -0.88 -17.26
C LEU A 249 -6.49 -1.11 -16.63
N THR A 250 -6.78 -2.32 -16.16
CA THR A 250 -8.06 -2.69 -15.55
C THR A 250 -8.03 -2.72 -14.03
N SER A 251 -6.86 -2.74 -13.39
CA SER A 251 -6.73 -2.90 -11.95
C SER A 251 -6.22 -1.65 -11.21
N GLY A 252 -5.61 -0.72 -11.93
CA GLY A 252 -5.06 0.53 -11.39
C GLY A 252 -3.69 0.86 -11.98
N ASP A 253 -3.30 2.13 -11.83
CA ASP A 253 -2.04 2.65 -12.36
C ASP A 253 -0.98 2.69 -11.26
N ASN A 254 0.29 2.50 -11.64
CA ASN A 254 1.42 2.82 -10.79
C ASN A 254 1.44 4.35 -10.56
N GLN A 255 1.27 4.77 -9.31
CA GLN A 255 1.12 6.17 -8.96
C GLN A 255 2.39 6.98 -9.10
N ILE A 256 3.56 6.36 -9.04
CA ILE A 256 4.83 7.04 -9.33
C ILE A 256 4.79 7.55 -10.79
N TRP A 257 4.39 6.69 -11.73
CA TRP A 257 4.18 7.07 -13.12
C TRP A 257 3.03 8.07 -13.28
N SER A 258 1.92 7.85 -12.59
CA SER A 258 0.72 8.70 -12.70
C SER A 258 0.98 10.14 -12.26
N LEU A 259 1.62 10.35 -11.11
CA LEU A 259 1.83 11.69 -10.54
C LEU A 259 3.01 12.43 -11.16
N ASN A 260 4.10 11.72 -11.49
CA ASN A 260 5.23 12.33 -12.20
C ASN A 260 4.93 12.39 -13.70
N THR A 261 4.94 11.27 -14.41
CA THR A 261 4.92 11.23 -15.89
C THR A 261 3.59 11.66 -16.50
N SER A 262 2.45 11.19 -15.98
CA SER A 262 1.14 11.49 -16.59
C SER A 262 0.61 12.86 -16.19
N ALA A 263 0.52 13.14 -14.89
CA ALA A 263 -0.09 14.35 -14.36
C ALA A 263 0.89 15.52 -14.22
N LYS A 264 2.21 15.27 -14.25
CA LYS A 264 3.26 16.29 -14.07
C LYS A 264 3.17 17.07 -12.77
N ARG A 265 2.61 16.46 -11.73
CA ARG A 265 2.41 17.08 -10.41
C ARG A 265 3.66 16.97 -9.54
N TRP A 266 4.48 15.97 -9.84
CA TRP A 266 5.70 15.66 -9.11
C TRP A 266 6.84 15.76 -10.11
N THR A 267 7.92 16.42 -9.75
CA THR A 267 9.16 16.45 -10.55
C THR A 267 10.28 15.85 -9.73
N VAL A 268 11.26 15.21 -10.38
CA VAL A 268 12.44 14.71 -9.68
C VAL A 268 13.13 15.86 -8.96
N GLY A 269 13.47 15.65 -7.68
CA GLY A 269 14.12 16.62 -6.83
C GLY A 269 15.54 16.96 -7.27
N ASP A 270 16.04 18.09 -6.78
CA ASP A 270 17.42 18.52 -7.02
C ASP A 270 17.87 19.44 -5.87
N SER A 271 19.18 19.70 -5.80
CA SER A 271 19.77 20.58 -4.78
C SER A 271 19.76 22.05 -5.18
N MET A 272 19.07 22.39 -6.26
CA MET A 272 18.93 23.76 -6.75
C MET A 272 17.66 23.93 -7.55
N ASP A 273 17.23 25.16 -7.76
CA ASP A 273 16.18 25.53 -8.70
C ASP A 273 16.35 26.97 -9.19
N THR A 274 15.33 27.52 -9.83
CA THR A 274 15.32 28.92 -10.29
C THR A 274 15.42 29.95 -9.17
N ALA A 275 15.09 29.58 -7.93
CA ALA A 275 15.22 30.43 -6.75
C ALA A 275 16.60 30.31 -6.08
N GLY A 276 17.41 29.30 -6.41
CA GLY A 276 18.79 29.16 -5.97
C GLY A 276 19.12 27.77 -5.45
N LEU A 277 20.13 27.67 -4.58
CA LEU A 277 20.52 26.42 -3.93
C LEU A 277 19.52 26.03 -2.84
N ILE A 278 19.17 24.75 -2.80
CA ILE A 278 18.34 24.13 -1.76
C ILE A 278 19.28 23.42 -0.79
N GLY A 279 19.31 23.90 0.45
CA GLY A 279 20.15 23.29 1.49
C GLY A 279 19.69 21.89 1.86
N ASN A 280 20.64 21.01 2.21
CA ASN A 280 20.38 19.62 2.63
C ASN A 280 19.58 18.77 1.63
N ALA A 281 19.70 19.06 0.34
CA ALA A 281 19.08 18.28 -0.72
C ALA A 281 20.15 17.56 -1.57
N ILE A 282 19.89 16.30 -1.89
CA ILE A 282 20.66 15.50 -2.83
C ILE A 282 20.35 15.98 -4.25
N PRO A 283 21.38 16.19 -5.10
CA PRO A 283 21.19 16.63 -6.47
C PRO A 283 20.67 15.51 -7.39
N PHE A 284 19.52 14.90 -7.11
CA PHE A 284 19.06 13.74 -7.88
C PHE A 284 19.02 14.04 -9.37
N ALA A 285 18.37 15.13 -9.77
CA ALA A 285 18.27 15.48 -11.19
C ALA A 285 19.60 15.93 -11.83
N SER A 286 20.44 16.68 -11.12
CA SER A 286 21.68 17.22 -11.69
C SER A 286 22.92 16.33 -11.51
N SER A 287 22.85 15.29 -10.68
CA SER A 287 23.98 14.39 -10.38
C SER A 287 24.48 13.56 -11.56
N GLY A 288 23.64 13.32 -12.57
CA GLY A 288 23.96 12.42 -13.68
C GLY A 288 24.06 10.95 -13.29
N ASP A 289 23.44 10.54 -12.16
CA ASP A 289 23.45 9.16 -11.71
C ASP A 289 22.71 8.24 -12.71
N ALA A 290 23.43 7.27 -13.28
CA ALA A 290 22.90 6.36 -14.29
C ALA A 290 21.75 5.46 -13.78
N ARG A 291 21.60 5.30 -12.47
CA ARG A 291 20.50 4.57 -11.84
C ARG A 291 19.18 5.32 -11.97
N LEU A 292 19.24 6.64 -12.11
CA LEU A 292 18.08 7.50 -12.22
C LEU A 292 17.86 7.86 -13.69
N LYS A 293 16.92 7.15 -14.33
CA LYS A 293 16.57 7.41 -15.73
C LYS A 293 15.62 8.59 -15.81
N ILE A 294 16.12 9.77 -16.16
CA ILE A 294 15.29 11.00 -16.20
C ILE A 294 15.32 11.70 -17.54
N THR A 295 14.33 12.57 -17.78
CA THR A 295 14.34 13.50 -18.91
C THR A 295 13.91 14.88 -18.44
N GLY A 296 14.73 15.89 -18.74
CA GLY A 296 14.49 17.27 -18.35
C GLY A 296 15.71 17.90 -17.72
N SER A 297 15.56 19.14 -17.27
CA SER A 297 16.61 19.86 -16.56
C SER A 297 16.00 20.76 -15.50
N THR A 298 16.67 20.84 -14.35
CA THR A 298 16.27 21.69 -13.23
C THR A 298 16.36 23.17 -13.57
N LEU A 299 17.42 23.56 -14.30
CA LEU A 299 17.66 24.92 -14.74
C LEU A 299 17.38 25.10 -16.23
N GLY A 300 17.23 26.36 -16.65
CA GLY A 300 16.97 26.73 -18.03
C GLY A 300 15.63 26.21 -18.53
N THR A 301 15.58 25.75 -19.78
CA THR A 301 14.38 25.15 -20.39
C THR A 301 14.48 23.64 -20.29
N SER A 302 13.59 23.02 -19.50
CA SER A 302 13.51 21.56 -19.44
C SER A 302 12.98 20.98 -20.75
N ALA A 303 13.63 19.93 -21.25
CA ALA A 303 13.19 19.15 -22.41
C ALA A 303 11.84 18.45 -22.18
N ALA A 304 11.46 18.16 -20.93
CA ALA A 304 10.14 17.60 -20.60
C ALA A 304 9.05 18.68 -20.41
N GLY A 305 9.43 19.95 -20.52
CA GLY A 305 8.55 21.11 -20.41
C GLY A 305 8.34 21.56 -18.97
N LYS A 306 7.13 22.02 -18.67
CA LYS A 306 6.73 22.53 -17.35
C LYS A 306 5.85 21.54 -16.60
N GLY A 307 5.88 21.66 -15.28
CA GLY A 307 5.03 20.90 -14.37
C GLY A 307 3.58 21.34 -14.47
N PHE A 308 2.73 20.72 -13.64
CA PHE A 308 1.30 21.01 -13.59
C PHE A 308 1.00 22.47 -13.23
N ASP A 309 1.85 23.09 -12.40
CA ASP A 309 1.79 24.51 -12.06
C ASP A 309 2.11 25.49 -13.22
N GLY A 310 2.62 24.99 -14.35
CA GLY A 310 3.02 25.78 -15.52
C GLY A 310 4.29 26.61 -15.34
N ALA A 311 4.96 26.55 -14.17
CA ALA A 311 6.12 27.37 -13.83
C ALA A 311 7.38 26.53 -13.56
N THR A 312 7.22 25.46 -12.77
CA THR A 312 8.33 24.59 -12.36
C THR A 312 8.84 23.80 -13.54
N ASN A 313 10.17 23.72 -13.68
CA ASN A 313 10.78 22.84 -14.68
C ASN A 313 10.45 21.40 -14.34
N PHE A 314 9.89 20.69 -15.32
CA PHE A 314 9.49 19.31 -15.12
C PHE A 314 10.61 18.36 -15.50
N ILE A 315 10.84 17.36 -14.66
CA ILE A 315 11.83 16.32 -14.86
C ILE A 315 11.10 15.00 -14.70
N THR A 316 10.93 14.28 -15.81
CA THR A 316 10.28 12.97 -15.79
C THR A 316 11.22 11.94 -15.22
N ASN A 317 10.66 10.98 -14.50
CA ASN A 317 11.29 9.74 -14.13
C ASN A 317 10.80 8.63 -15.07
N ASN A 318 11.72 8.02 -15.79
CA ASN A 318 11.49 6.99 -16.80
C ASN A 318 11.81 5.58 -16.28
N LEU A 319 11.94 5.40 -14.95
CA LEU A 319 12.14 4.09 -14.33
C LEU A 319 10.87 3.25 -14.30
N TRP A 320 9.69 3.88 -14.21
CA TRP A 320 8.42 3.19 -14.07
C TRP A 320 7.45 3.58 -15.17
N ALA A 321 6.93 2.59 -15.89
CA ALA A 321 5.78 2.71 -16.75
C ALA A 321 4.47 2.54 -15.96
N ARG A 322 3.36 2.89 -16.60
CA ARG A 322 2.01 2.87 -16.03
C ARG A 322 1.63 1.55 -15.33
N SER A 323 2.04 0.42 -15.89
CA SER A 323 1.68 -0.91 -15.40
C SER A 323 2.86 -1.66 -14.77
N ASP A 324 4.01 -1.01 -14.60
CA ASP A 324 5.17 -1.66 -14.00
C ASP A 324 4.91 -1.93 -12.53
N ALA A 325 5.29 -3.13 -12.10
CA ALA A 325 5.19 -3.51 -10.71
C ALA A 325 6.05 -2.61 -9.82
N ALA A 326 5.58 -2.40 -8.60
CA ALA A 326 6.37 -1.75 -7.56
C ALA A 326 6.94 -2.81 -6.61
N ILE A 327 8.18 -2.61 -6.18
CA ILE A 327 8.97 -3.58 -5.42
C ILE A 327 8.94 -3.16 -3.95
N ILE A 328 8.49 -4.05 -3.06
CA ILE A 328 8.51 -3.85 -1.60
C ILE A 328 9.87 -4.19 -1.04
N ALA A 329 10.48 -5.25 -1.55
CA ALA A 329 11.73 -5.78 -1.06
C ALA A 329 12.55 -6.38 -2.20
N SER A 330 13.83 -6.03 -2.21
CA SER A 330 14.80 -6.46 -3.21
C SER A 330 16.07 -6.99 -2.57
N GLY A 331 16.84 -7.74 -3.36
CA GLY A 331 18.18 -8.14 -2.98
C GLY A 331 19.13 -6.95 -2.79
N LEU A 332 18.84 -5.80 -3.40
CA LEU A 332 19.58 -4.56 -3.16
C LEU A 332 19.39 -4.09 -1.72
N ASP A 333 18.16 -4.15 -1.19
CA ASP A 333 17.87 -3.79 0.20
C ASP A 333 18.63 -4.69 1.17
N ALA A 334 18.71 -5.99 0.89
CA ALA A 334 19.51 -6.93 1.67
C ALA A 334 21.01 -6.54 1.70
N ARG A 335 21.59 -6.16 0.56
CA ARG A 335 22.98 -5.71 0.48
C ARG A 335 23.17 -4.35 1.17
N LEU A 336 22.21 -3.44 1.09
CA LEU A 336 22.26 -2.16 1.80
C LEU A 336 22.18 -2.35 3.33
N ILE A 337 21.35 -3.27 3.82
CA ILE A 337 21.31 -3.67 5.23
C ILE A 337 22.67 -4.20 5.67
N GLU A 338 23.27 -5.12 4.90
CA GLU A 338 24.62 -5.64 5.21
C GLU A 338 25.68 -4.52 5.22
N ALA A 339 25.63 -3.59 4.26
CA ALA A 339 26.53 -2.45 4.22
C ALA A 339 26.39 -1.54 5.46
N GLU A 340 25.17 -1.28 5.92
CA GLU A 340 24.95 -0.51 7.14
C GLU A 340 25.45 -1.26 8.39
N VAL A 341 25.25 -2.58 8.46
CA VAL A 341 25.79 -3.40 9.55
C VAL A 341 27.33 -3.31 9.58
N LYS A 342 27.98 -3.32 8.42
CA LYS A 342 29.44 -3.08 8.30
C LYS A 342 29.84 -1.69 8.79
N LEU A 343 29.09 -0.66 8.41
CA LEU A 343 29.31 0.71 8.90
C LEU A 343 29.28 0.78 10.42
N LYS A 344 28.26 0.17 11.05
CA LYS A 344 28.07 0.16 12.50
C LYS A 344 29.17 -0.62 13.23
N ALA A 345 29.77 -1.60 12.58
CA ALA A 345 30.94 -2.31 13.05
C ALA A 345 32.28 -1.59 12.75
N ALA A 346 32.25 -0.37 12.21
CA ALA A 346 33.42 0.38 11.74
C ALA A 346 34.25 -0.34 10.65
N ASP A 347 33.66 -1.32 9.94
CA ASP A 347 34.25 -1.99 8.79
C ASP A 347 33.94 -1.19 7.51
N TYR A 348 34.57 -0.02 7.40
CA TYR A 348 34.36 0.88 6.27
C TYR A 348 34.80 0.27 4.93
N ALA A 349 35.85 -0.56 4.94
CA ALA A 349 36.33 -1.24 3.74
C ALA A 349 35.31 -2.28 3.24
N GLY A 350 34.73 -3.08 4.15
CA GLY A 350 33.66 -4.02 3.85
C GLY A 350 32.39 -3.31 3.35
N MET A 351 31.98 -2.23 4.01
CA MET A 351 30.85 -1.39 3.55
C MET A 351 31.09 -0.89 2.12
N MET A 352 32.24 -0.26 1.85
CA MET A 352 32.53 0.30 0.54
C MET A 352 32.64 -0.78 -0.55
N THR A 353 33.08 -1.98 -0.20
CA THR A 353 33.09 -3.13 -1.14
C THR A 353 31.67 -3.45 -1.60
N ILE A 354 30.72 -3.54 -0.67
CA ILE A 354 29.31 -3.80 -1.00
C ILE A 354 28.73 -2.65 -1.83
N LEU A 355 28.87 -1.40 -1.36
CA LEU A 355 28.29 -0.24 -2.04
C LEU A 355 28.86 -0.03 -3.45
N ASN A 356 30.16 -0.26 -3.65
CA ASN A 356 30.76 -0.14 -4.98
C ASN A 356 30.32 -1.28 -5.91
N GLY A 357 30.16 -2.50 -5.38
CA GLY A 357 29.57 -3.61 -6.13
C GLY A 357 28.18 -3.24 -6.67
N LEU A 358 27.31 -2.70 -5.80
CA LEU A 358 25.97 -2.24 -6.20
C LEU A 358 26.01 -1.09 -7.22
N ARG A 359 26.94 -0.14 -7.10
CA ARG A 359 27.07 0.96 -8.08
C ARG A 359 27.48 0.47 -9.47
N THR A 360 28.25 -0.61 -9.56
CA THR A 360 28.70 -1.17 -10.85
C THR A 360 27.67 -2.08 -11.52
N ALA A 361 26.72 -2.62 -10.75
CA ALA A 361 25.66 -3.49 -11.23
C ALA A 361 24.35 -3.17 -10.46
N PRO A 362 23.75 -2.00 -10.73
CA PRO A 362 22.60 -1.49 -9.98
C PRO A 362 21.32 -2.28 -10.20
#